data_AF-Q00631-F1
#
_entry.id   AF-Q00631-F1
#
_cell.length_a   1.000
_cell.length_b   1.000
_cell.length_c   1.000
_cell.angle_alpha   90.00
_cell.angle_beta   90.00
_cell.angle_gamma   90.00
#
_symmetry.space_group_name_H-M   'P 1'
#
loop_
_entity.id
_entity.type
_entity.pdbx_description
1 polymer ?
#
loop_
_entity_poly.entity_id
_entity_poly.type
_entity_poly.pdbx_seq_one_letter_code
_entity_poly.pdbx_strand_id
1 'polypeptide(L)'
;YGPTECAVWCTSYTNGASGYKPGIIGKPIASVSWVVDPDDCNKLAPPGAIGELLVEGPIQARGYLNDIVKTEAAFINNPSWLVAGSKTCAGRQGRLYKTGDL
;
A
#
# COMPACT_ATOMS: atom_id res chain seq x y z
N TYR A 1 0.04 -9.26 -7.73
CA TYR A 1 0.67 -9.43 -6.40
C TYR A 1 -0.34 -9.03 -5.33
N GLY A 2 -0.28 -9.66 -4.17
CA GLY A 2 -1.10 -9.25 -3.04
C GLY A 2 -0.85 -10.11 -1.80
N PRO A 3 -0.65 -9.48 -0.63
CA PRO A 3 -0.54 -10.19 0.63
C PRO A 3 -1.92 -10.73 1.07
N THR A 4 -1.92 -11.71 1.99
CA THR A 4 -3.16 -12.29 2.55
C THR A 4 -4.02 -11.24 3.24
N GLU A 5 -3.37 -10.23 3.80
CA GLU A 5 -3.94 -9.07 4.48
C GLU A 5 -4.70 -8.13 3.54
N CYS A 6 -4.61 -8.32 2.22
CA CYS A 6 -5.27 -7.48 1.21
C CYS A 6 -6.19 -8.29 0.28
N ALA A 7 -6.91 -9.28 0.82
CA ALA A 7 -7.85 -10.13 0.07
C ALA A 7 -7.22 -10.79 -1.18
N VAL A 8 -6.03 -11.37 -0.99
CA VAL A 8 -5.27 -12.16 -1.98
C VAL A 8 -4.61 -11.33 -3.09
N TRP A 9 -5.30 -10.39 -3.73
CA TRP A 9 -4.74 -9.58 -4.82
C TRP A 9 -5.02 -8.10 -4.65
N CYS A 10 -3.95 -7.29 -4.62
CA CYS A 10 -4.03 -5.83 -4.59
C CYS A 10 -3.47 -5.19 -5.87
N THR A 11 -2.61 -5.87 -6.62
CA THR A 11 -2.08 -5.40 -7.91
C THR A 11 -2.13 -6.50 -8.96
N SER A 12 -2.36 -6.13 -10.23
CA SER A 12 -2.24 -7.07 -11.35
C SER A 12 -1.99 -6.35 -12.67
N TYR A 13 -1.67 -7.14 -13.70
CA TYR A 13 -1.65 -6.69 -15.08
C TYR A 13 -3.07 -6.61 -15.62
N THR A 14 -3.53 -5.39 -15.89
CA THR A 14 -4.89 -5.15 -16.41
C THR A 14 -5.02 -5.37 -17.91
N ASN A 15 -3.91 -5.52 -18.65
CA ASN A 15 -3.88 -5.57 -20.11
C ASN A 15 -3.57 -6.97 -20.66
N GLY A 16 -3.75 -8.03 -19.88
CA GLY A 16 -3.49 -9.41 -20.29
C GLY A 16 -2.00 -9.78 -20.37
N ALA A 17 -1.73 -11.01 -20.82
CA ALA A 17 -0.41 -11.64 -20.75
C ALA A 17 0.68 -10.95 -21.60
N SER A 18 0.31 -10.23 -22.67
CA SER A 18 1.25 -9.55 -23.55
C SER A 18 1.96 -8.35 -22.89
N GLY A 19 1.38 -7.80 -21.81
CA GLY A 19 1.98 -6.72 -21.04
C GLY A 19 2.87 -7.18 -19.89
N TYR A 20 2.94 -8.48 -19.62
CA TYR A 20 3.71 -9.02 -18.50
C TYR A 20 5.21 -8.78 -18.67
N LYS A 21 5.86 -8.33 -17.60
CA LYS A 21 7.31 -8.14 -17.53
C LYS A 21 7.79 -8.70 -16.18
N PRO A 22 8.73 -9.65 -16.16
CA PRO A 22 9.29 -10.14 -14.90
C PRO A 22 9.78 -8.98 -14.02
N GLY A 23 9.47 -9.05 -12.72
CA GLY A 23 9.82 -8.01 -11.75
C GLY A 23 8.86 -6.81 -11.68
N ILE A 24 7.80 -6.76 -12.49
CA ILE A 24 6.76 -5.74 -12.38
C ILE A 24 5.47 -6.38 -11.86
N ILE A 25 4.85 -5.78 -10.84
CA ILE A 25 3.64 -6.30 -10.19
C ILE A 25 2.32 -5.79 -10.79
N GLY A 26 2.41 -4.84 -11.73
CA GLY A 26 1.27 -4.28 -12.44
C GLY A 26 0.71 -3.01 -11.78
N LYS A 27 -0.60 -2.83 -11.86
CA LYS A 27 -1.31 -1.65 -11.31
C LYS A 27 -2.22 -2.06 -10.14
N PRO A 28 -2.52 -1.14 -9.21
CA PRO A 28 -3.47 -1.39 -8.13
C PRO A 28 -4.86 -1.74 -8.66
N ILE A 29 -5.53 -2.68 -7.99
CA ILE A 29 -6.90 -3.12 -8.26
C ILE A 29 -7.69 -3.06 -6.96
N ALA A 30 -8.87 -2.43 -7.02
CA ALA A 30 -9.76 -2.23 -5.87
C ALA A 30 -9.09 -1.60 -4.63
N SER A 31 -7.93 -0.98 -4.81
CA SER A 31 -7.06 -0.41 -3.78
C SER A 31 -6.21 0.72 -4.37
N VAL A 32 -5.51 1.42 -3.50
CA VAL A 32 -4.50 2.40 -3.85
C VAL A 32 -3.17 1.93 -3.27
N SER A 33 -2.11 1.99 -4.08
CA SER A 33 -0.75 1.64 -3.64
C SER A 33 0.09 2.88 -3.48
N TRP A 34 0.89 2.90 -2.42
CA TRP A 34 1.82 3.97 -2.09
C TRP A 34 3.21 3.39 -1.89
N VAL A 35 4.25 4.13 -2.27
CA VAL A 35 5.65 3.75 -2.00
C VAL A 35 6.23 4.76 -1.04
N VAL A 36 6.72 4.29 0.10
CA VAL A 36 7.23 5.11 1.21
C VAL A 36 8.68 4.80 1.51
N ASP A 37 9.33 5.67 2.28
CA ASP A 37 10.62 5.37 2.88
C ASP A 37 10.49 4.12 3.77
N PRO A 38 11.34 3.08 3.60
CA PRO A 38 11.26 1.84 4.39
C PRO A 38 11.40 2.06 5.90
N ASP A 39 12.15 3.09 6.30
CA ASP A 39 12.41 3.40 7.71
C ASP A 39 11.38 4.40 8.26
N ASP A 40 10.62 5.08 7.39
CA ASP A 40 9.63 6.09 7.80
C ASP A 40 8.42 6.17 6.85
N CYS A 41 7.35 5.47 7.22
CA CYS A 41 6.08 5.46 6.47
C CYS A 41 5.40 6.84 6.33
N ASN A 42 5.84 7.86 7.07
CA ASN A 42 5.36 9.23 6.94
C ASN A 42 6.06 10.01 5.81
N LYS A 43 6.94 9.37 5.05
CA LYS A 43 7.61 9.97 3.89
C LYS A 43 7.33 9.16 2.64
N LEU A 44 6.82 9.81 1.61
CA LEU A 44 6.70 9.19 0.28
C LEU A 44 8.09 9.03 -0.33
N ALA A 45 8.34 7.89 -0.95
CA ALA A 45 9.55 7.68 -1.72
C ALA A 45 9.50 8.51 -3.02
N PRO A 46 10.61 9.12 -3.45
CA PRO A 46 10.70 9.75 -4.76
C PRO A 46 10.45 8.73 -5.90
N PRO A 47 9.88 9.15 -7.03
CA PRO A 47 9.73 8.27 -8.19
C PRO A 47 11.06 7.62 -8.61
N GLY A 48 11.08 6.30 -8.71
CA GLY A 48 12.25 5.50 -9.09
C GLY A 48 13.19 5.13 -7.93
N ALA A 49 12.95 5.63 -6.71
CA ALA A 49 13.64 5.15 -5.52
C ALA A 49 13.09 3.80 -5.05
N ILE A 50 13.92 3.04 -4.34
CA ILE A 50 13.48 1.86 -3.59
C ILE A 50 12.69 2.34 -2.36
N GLY A 51 11.56 1.73 -2.08
CA GLY A 51 10.72 2.08 -0.95
C GLY A 51 9.71 0.99 -0.62
N GLU A 52 9.20 1.01 0.61
CA GLU A 52 8.23 0.02 1.06
C GLU A 52 6.86 0.28 0.40
N LEU A 53 6.22 -0.80 -0.07
CA LEU A 53 4.87 -0.75 -0.61
C LEU A 53 3.83 -0.74 0.52
N LEU A 54 2.93 0.25 0.49
CA LEU A 54 1.74 0.31 1.33
C LEU A 54 0.48 0.12 0.49
N VAL A 55 -0.53 -0.53 1.06
CA VAL A 55 -1.83 -0.76 0.41
C VAL A 55 -2.95 -0.09 1.21
N GLU A 56 -3.67 0.82 0.57
CA GLU A 56 -4.86 1.49 1.08
C GLU A 56 -6.12 0.94 0.38
N GLY A 57 -7.24 0.91 1.09
CA GLY A 57 -8.54 0.64 0.52
C GLY A 57 -9.32 -0.46 1.23
N PRO A 58 -10.53 -0.80 0.74
CA PRO A 58 -11.48 -1.68 1.43
C PRO A 58 -11.07 -3.15 1.45
N ILE A 59 -10.04 -3.54 0.68
CA ILE A 59 -9.58 -4.93 0.57
C ILE A 59 -8.75 -5.39 1.78
N GLN A 60 -8.42 -4.47 2.70
CA GLN A 60 -7.61 -4.78 3.87
C GLN A 60 -8.36 -5.65 4.88
N ALA A 61 -7.65 -6.61 5.47
CA ALA A 61 -8.12 -7.41 6.58
C ALA A 61 -8.40 -6.53 7.81
N ARG A 62 -9.25 -7.03 8.72
CA ARG A 62 -9.51 -6.35 10.00
C ARG A 62 -8.26 -6.26 10.87
N GLY A 63 -7.41 -7.28 10.82
CA GLY A 63 -6.18 -7.38 11.60
C GLY A 63 -5.79 -8.83 11.83
N TYR A 64 -4.80 -9.04 12.69
CA TYR A 64 -4.40 -10.36 13.15
C TYR A 64 -5.26 -10.79 14.34
N LEU A 65 -5.78 -12.01 14.28
CA LEU A 65 -6.66 -12.56 15.32
C LEU A 65 -5.90 -12.63 16.66
N ASN A 66 -6.46 -11.99 17.70
CA ASN A 66 -5.91 -11.93 19.06
C ASN A 66 -4.52 -11.30 19.17
N ASP A 67 -4.09 -10.49 18.19
CA ASP A 67 -2.79 -9.82 18.21
C ASP A 67 -2.93 -8.35 17.78
N ILE A 68 -3.38 -7.53 18.72
CA ILE A 68 -3.58 -6.09 18.49
C ILE A 68 -2.26 -5.37 18.26
N VAL A 69 -1.20 -5.75 18.96
CA VAL A 69 0.13 -5.13 18.85
C VAL A 69 0.67 -5.31 17.44
N LYS A 70 0.61 -6.53 16.90
CA LYS A 70 1.03 -6.79 15.52
C LYS A 70 0.09 -6.14 14.51
N THR A 71 -1.20 -6.06 14.82
CA THR A 71 -2.19 -5.38 13.96
C THR A 71 -1.88 -3.89 13.84
N GLU A 72 -1.61 -3.21 14.94
CA GLU A 72 -1.30 -1.78 14.93
C GLU A 72 0.07 -1.49 14.30
N ALA A 73 1.02 -2.42 14.42
CA ALA A 73 2.32 -2.32 13.76
C ALA A 73 2.23 -2.47 12.22
N ALA A 74 1.37 -3.37 11.73
CA ALA A 74 1.23 -3.64 10.29
C ALA A 74 0.18 -2.75 9.60
N PHE A 75 -0.88 -2.34 10.31
CA PHE A 75 -1.96 -1.53 9.76
C PHE A 75 -1.94 -0.13 10.37
N ILE A 76 -1.27 0.78 9.68
CA ILE A 76 -1.10 2.16 10.11
C ILE A 76 -2.29 3.02 9.68
N ASN A 77 -2.47 4.15 10.36
CA ASN A 77 -3.54 5.10 10.07
C ASN A 77 -2.95 6.48 9.80
N ASN A 78 -3.56 7.20 8.85
CA ASN A 78 -3.36 8.62 8.63
C ASN A 78 -1.89 9.08 8.53
N PRO A 79 -1.06 8.49 7.64
CA PRO A 79 0.27 9.03 7.37
C PRO A 79 0.21 10.53 7.03
N SER A 80 1.22 11.28 7.44
CA SER A 80 1.23 12.75 7.33
C SER A 80 0.90 13.27 5.92
N TRP A 81 1.47 12.66 4.90
CA TRP A 81 1.23 12.99 3.48
C TRP A 81 -0.20 12.67 3.01
N LEU A 82 -0.84 11.65 3.58
CA LEU A 82 -2.21 11.28 3.24
C LEU A 82 -3.19 12.34 3.75
N VAL A 83 -2.96 12.78 4.99
CA VAL A 83 -3.78 13.80 5.65
C VAL A 83 -3.52 15.19 5.06
N ALA A 84 -2.28 15.49 4.67
CA ALA A 84 -1.95 16.76 4.04
C ALA A 84 -2.52 16.88 2.62
N GLY A 85 -2.51 15.78 1.85
CA GLY A 85 -2.88 15.79 0.44
C GLY A 85 -1.85 16.50 -0.44
N SER A 86 -2.31 17.00 -1.58
CA SER A 86 -1.50 17.72 -2.56
C SER A 86 -2.23 18.95 -3.09
N LYS A 87 -1.56 19.73 -3.95
CA LYS A 87 -2.18 20.89 -4.62
C LYS A 87 -3.41 20.53 -5.45
N THR A 88 -3.51 19.29 -5.93
CA THR A 88 -4.57 18.83 -6.84
C THR A 88 -5.52 17.83 -6.18
N CYS A 89 -5.20 17.33 -4.99
CA CYS A 89 -5.98 16.33 -4.30
C CYS A 89 -6.07 16.69 -2.82
N ALA A 90 -7.28 16.91 -2.31
CA ALA A 90 -7.48 17.15 -0.89
C ALA A 90 -6.94 15.98 -0.05
N GLY A 91 -6.38 16.30 1.11
CA GLY A 91 -5.98 15.30 2.08
C GLY A 91 -7.17 14.52 2.61
N ARG A 92 -6.91 13.31 3.10
CA ARG A 92 -7.94 12.42 3.66
C ARG A 92 -7.39 11.57 4.78
N GLN A 93 -8.30 10.96 5.53
CA GLN A 93 -7.99 9.93 6.50
C GLN A 93 -8.12 8.55 5.86
N GLY A 94 -7.30 7.61 6.31
CA GLY A 94 -7.28 6.27 5.77
C GLY A 94 -6.39 5.32 6.57
N ARG A 95 -6.70 4.04 6.45
CA ARG A 95 -5.92 2.93 7.00
C ARG A 95 -5.12 2.28 5.86
N LEU A 96 -3.88 1.93 6.13
CA LEU A 96 -2.95 1.36 5.16
C LEU A 96 -2.23 0.17 5.76
N TYR A 97 -2.01 -0.86 4.95
CA TYR A 97 -1.24 -2.05 5.32
C TYR A 97 0.20 -1.91 4.84
N LYS A 98 1.15 -2.12 5.77
CA LYS A 98 2.59 -2.26 5.54
C LYS A 98 2.90 -3.65 5.01
N THR A 99 3.35 -3.73 3.76
CA THR A 99 3.63 -5.04 3.14
C THR A 99 4.99 -5.62 3.54
N GLY A 100 5.95 -4.77 3.91
CA GLY A 100 7.35 -5.16 4.08
C GLY A 100 8.10 -5.44 2.77
N ASP A 101 7.46 -5.29 1.61
CA ASP A 101 8.06 -5.50 0.29
C ASP A 101 8.63 -4.19 -0.29
N LEU A 102 9.79 -4.29 -0.97
CA LEU A 102 10.55 -3.18 -1.58
C LEU A 102 10.59 -3.23 -3.11
#